data_AF-A0AA87YTM0-F1
#
_entry.id   AF-A0AA87YTM0-F1
#
_cell.length_a   1.000
_cell.length_b   1.000
_cell.length_c   1.000
_cell.angle_alpha   90.00
_cell.angle_beta   90.00
_cell.angle_gamma   90.00
#
_symmetry.space_group_name_H-M   'P 1'
#
loop_
_entity.id
_entity.type
_entity.pdbx_description
1 polymer ?
#
loop_
_entity_poly.entity_id
_entity_poly.type
_entity_poly.pdbx_seq_one_letter_code
_entity_poly.pdbx_strand_id
1 'polypeptide(L)'
;MCTIYFECGLRLPLPPLLIQCMHHYQLAIPQLMPNGMRVFLGLIVLAGEAGIKLSVDDLLAIYYPQENSKDKGRYSMYPRRKKQVVGEMKNADRYWQDHYFFMHVNEKSIGGLANAFYPLWGTLRKC
;
A
#
# COMPACT_ATOMS: atom_id res chain seq x y z
N MET A 1 2.62 2.13 -26.17
CA MET A 1 1.49 1.92 -25.23
C MET A 1 2.00 1.16 -24.04
N CYS A 2 2.08 1.79 -22.86
CA CYS A 2 2.56 1.18 -21.62
C CYS A 2 1.34 0.95 -20.71
N THR A 3 0.69 -0.20 -20.86
CA THR A 3 -0.58 -0.56 -20.20
C THR A 3 -0.36 -1.41 -18.95
N ILE A 4 0.70 -1.15 -18.17
CA ILE A 4 1.14 -2.08 -17.10
C ILE A 4 0.52 -1.74 -15.73
N TYR A 5 -0.22 -0.64 -15.57
CA TYR A 5 -0.63 -0.18 -14.23
C TYR A 5 -1.70 -1.05 -13.55
N PHE A 6 -2.45 -1.88 -14.30
CA PHE A 6 -3.51 -2.73 -13.74
C PHE A 6 -3.46 -4.21 -14.11
N GLU A 7 -2.39 -4.72 -14.73
CA GLU A 7 -2.26 -6.17 -14.98
C GLU A 7 -2.23 -7.00 -13.68
N CYS A 8 -1.89 -6.39 -12.55
CA CYS A 8 -1.99 -7.04 -11.23
C CYS A 8 -3.42 -7.09 -10.67
N GLY A 9 -4.40 -6.46 -11.35
CA GLY A 9 -5.81 -6.37 -10.97
C GLY A 9 -6.08 -5.41 -9.81
N LEU A 10 -6.89 -4.38 -10.06
CA LEU A 10 -7.54 -3.65 -8.96
C LEU A 10 -8.46 -4.64 -8.22
N ARG A 11 -8.20 -4.89 -6.94
CA ARG A 11 -9.06 -5.74 -6.10
C ARG A 11 -9.89 -4.88 -5.16
N LEU A 12 -11.22 -5.01 -5.29
CA LEU A 12 -12.21 -4.40 -4.41
C LEU A 12 -13.03 -5.48 -3.71
N PRO A 13 -13.41 -5.28 -2.43
CA PRO A 13 -12.97 -4.18 -1.58
C PRO A 13 -11.46 -4.22 -1.34
N LEU A 14 -10.87 -3.06 -1.05
CA LEU A 14 -9.45 -2.98 -0.72
C LEU A 14 -9.13 -3.92 0.45
N PRO A 15 -7.95 -4.57 0.46
CA PRO A 15 -7.62 -5.50 1.52
C PRO A 15 -7.70 -4.83 2.91
N PRO A 16 -8.39 -5.43 3.90
CA PRO A 16 -8.50 -4.87 5.25
C PRO A 16 -7.17 -4.48 5.87
N LEU A 17 -6.17 -5.32 5.65
CA LEU A 17 -4.83 -5.15 6.19
C LEU A 17 -4.14 -3.89 5.65
N LEU A 18 -4.35 -3.55 4.37
CA LEU A 18 -3.87 -2.29 3.81
C LEU A 18 -4.52 -1.09 4.50
N ILE A 19 -5.85 -1.10 4.64
CA ILE A 19 -6.60 0.00 5.25
C ILE A 19 -6.13 0.23 6.70
N GLN A 20 -6.01 -0.85 7.47
CA GLN A 20 -5.57 -0.81 8.87
C GLN A 20 -4.12 -0.33 9.00
N CYS A 21 -3.21 -0.76 8.13
CA CYS A 21 -1.83 -0.27 8.13
C CYS A 21 -1.76 1.23 7.78
N MET A 22 -2.51 1.67 6.78
CA MET A 22 -2.52 3.09 6.40
C MET A 22 -3.11 3.96 7.52
N HIS A 23 -4.13 3.46 8.21
CA HIS A 23 -4.65 4.09 9.43
C HIS A 23 -3.62 4.17 10.55
N HIS A 24 -2.88 3.08 10.80
CA HIS A 24 -1.81 3.06 11.79
C HIS A 24 -0.76 4.16 11.51
N TYR A 25 -0.35 4.29 10.25
CA TYR A 25 0.61 5.30 9.82
C TYR A 25 0.03 6.73 9.69
N GLN A 26 -1.28 6.88 9.82
CA GLN A 26 -2.01 8.13 9.57
C GLN A 26 -1.75 8.69 8.16
N LEU A 27 -1.72 7.79 7.18
CA LEU A 27 -1.52 8.12 5.77
C LEU A 27 -2.79 7.83 4.98
N ALA A 28 -3.16 8.72 4.07
CA ALA A 28 -4.18 8.41 3.09
C ALA A 28 -3.63 7.39 2.08
N ILE A 29 -4.46 6.46 1.62
CA ILE A 29 -4.08 5.45 0.60
C ILE A 29 -3.43 6.10 -0.64
N PRO A 30 -3.92 7.23 -1.18
CA PRO A 30 -3.27 7.89 -2.32
C PRO A 30 -1.83 8.33 -2.04
N GLN A 31 -1.43 8.56 -0.79
CA GLN A 31 -0.04 8.91 -0.47
C GLN A 31 0.92 7.74 -0.67
N LEU A 32 0.41 6.51 -0.81
CA LEU A 32 1.21 5.35 -1.15
C LEU A 32 1.48 5.30 -2.66
N MET A 33 2.77 5.24 -3.02
CA MET A 33 3.21 5.08 -4.41
C MET A 33 2.85 3.69 -4.94
N PRO A 34 2.75 3.49 -6.27
CA PRO A 34 2.41 2.19 -6.84
C PRO A 34 3.35 1.06 -6.39
N ASN A 35 4.65 1.32 -6.32
CA ASN A 35 5.63 0.43 -5.68
C ASN A 35 5.24 -0.01 -4.26
N GLY A 36 4.84 0.94 -3.40
CA GLY A 36 4.38 0.63 -2.05
C GLY A 36 3.13 -0.24 -2.05
N MET A 37 2.17 0.06 -2.93
CA MET A 37 0.94 -0.73 -3.10
C MET A 37 1.25 -2.16 -3.56
N ARG A 38 2.15 -2.33 -4.53
CA ARG A 38 2.59 -3.65 -5.01
C ARG A 38 3.25 -4.47 -3.90
N VAL A 39 4.05 -3.84 -3.03
CA VAL A 39 4.66 -4.52 -1.88
C VAL A 39 3.57 -5.02 -0.93
N PHE A 40 2.61 -4.18 -0.55
CA PHE A 40 1.49 -4.59 0.32
C PHE A 40 0.70 -5.77 -0.28
N LEU A 41 0.29 -5.64 -1.54
CA LEU A 41 -0.48 -6.69 -2.22
C LEU A 41 0.33 -7.98 -2.37
N GLY A 42 1.62 -7.87 -2.72
CA GLY A 42 2.53 -9.01 -2.81
C GLY A 42 2.68 -9.75 -1.49
N LEU A 43 2.82 -9.03 -0.37
CA LEU A 43 2.89 -9.63 0.96
C LEU A 43 1.61 -10.38 1.32
N ILE A 44 0.44 -9.79 1.04
CA ILE A 44 -0.86 -10.39 1.31
C ILE A 44 -1.05 -11.68 0.49
N VAL A 45 -0.70 -11.65 -0.81
CA VAL A 45 -0.80 -12.83 -1.68
C VAL A 45 0.15 -13.92 -1.23
N LEU A 46 1.43 -13.60 -1.01
CA LEU A 46 2.45 -14.57 -0.57
C LEU A 46 2.07 -15.22 0.77
N ALA A 47 1.56 -14.43 1.72
CA ALA A 47 1.10 -14.98 2.98
C ALA A 47 -0.11 -15.90 2.81
N GLY A 48 -1.07 -15.52 1.96
CA GLY A 48 -2.22 -16.35 1.63
C GLY A 48 -1.80 -17.69 1.01
N GLU A 49 -0.86 -17.68 0.06
CA GLU A 49 -0.28 -18.89 -0.55
C GLU A 49 0.46 -19.77 0.45
N ALA A 50 1.11 -19.17 1.45
CA ALA A 50 1.79 -19.87 2.53
C ALA A 50 0.86 -20.33 3.67
N GLY A 51 -0.44 -20.02 3.62
CA GLY A 51 -1.37 -20.29 4.72
C GLY A 51 -1.13 -19.45 5.99
N ILE A 52 -0.41 -18.33 5.86
CA ILE A 52 -0.07 -17.42 6.95
C ILE A 52 -1.09 -16.30 7.03
N LYS A 53 -1.64 -16.07 8.22
CA LYS A 53 -2.48 -14.92 8.51
C LYS A 53 -1.61 -13.75 8.97
N LEU A 54 -1.36 -12.79 8.10
CA LEU A 54 -0.65 -11.55 8.46
C LEU A 54 -1.52 -10.64 9.31
N SER A 55 -0.92 -10.12 10.38
CA SER A 55 -1.43 -8.99 11.16
C SER A 55 -0.78 -7.67 10.73
N VAL A 56 -1.31 -6.55 11.25
CA VAL A 56 -0.69 -5.23 11.07
C VAL A 56 0.72 -5.24 11.66
N ASP A 57 0.89 -5.78 12.87
CA ASP A 57 2.18 -5.81 13.56
C ASP A 57 3.24 -6.61 12.79
N ASP A 58 2.85 -7.71 12.14
CA ASP A 58 3.74 -8.46 11.26
C ASP A 58 4.27 -7.58 10.13
N LEU A 59 3.38 -6.87 9.44
CA LEU A 59 3.74 -5.94 8.36
C LEU A 59 4.66 -4.81 8.86
N LEU A 60 4.34 -4.22 10.01
CA LEU A 60 5.17 -3.18 10.63
C LEU A 60 6.56 -3.71 11.00
N ALA A 61 6.68 -5.00 11.31
CA ALA A 61 7.94 -5.66 11.65
C ALA A 61 8.80 -6.02 10.43
N ILE A 62 8.20 -6.14 9.23
CA ILE A 62 8.94 -6.48 8.00
C ILE A 62 9.19 -5.30 7.07
N TYR A 63 8.27 -4.34 6.99
CA TYR A 63 8.37 -3.16 6.12
C TYR A 63 8.01 -1.87 6.86
N TYR A 64 8.46 -0.75 6.31
CA TYR A 64 8.10 0.59 6.80
C TYR A 64 7.97 1.56 5.62
N PRO A 65 7.08 2.57 5.74
CA PRO A 65 6.97 3.63 4.75
C PRO A 65 8.16 4.59 4.87
N GLN A 66 8.69 4.99 3.73
CA GLN A 66 9.69 6.05 3.63
C GLN A 66 9.21 7.07 2.60
N GLU A 67 9.31 8.36 2.97
CA GLU A 67 8.92 9.45 2.10
C GLU A 67 9.87 9.52 0.89
N ASN A 68 9.30 9.77 -0.28
CA ASN A 68 10.07 9.96 -1.50
C ASN A 68 10.76 11.33 -1.48
N SER A 69 12.07 11.36 -1.70
CA SER A 69 12.85 12.60 -1.71
C SER A 69 12.51 13.54 -2.87
N LYS A 70 11.96 13.01 -3.97
CA LYS A 70 11.58 13.75 -5.18
C LYS A 70 10.09 14.09 -5.25
N ASP A 71 9.26 13.47 -4.41
CA ASP A 71 7.80 13.64 -4.41
C ASP A 71 7.29 13.66 -2.96
N LYS A 72 7.36 14.84 -2.34
CA LYS A 72 7.02 15.05 -0.92
C LYS A 72 5.56 14.69 -0.64
N GLY A 73 5.32 14.09 0.53
CA GLY A 73 4.01 13.57 0.92
C GLY A 73 3.63 12.25 0.24
N ARG A 74 4.51 11.68 -0.60
CA ARG A 74 4.36 10.32 -1.14
C ARG A 74 5.33 9.36 -0.48
N TYR A 75 4.87 8.14 -0.27
CA TYR A 75 5.59 7.11 0.47
C TYR A 75 5.73 5.83 -0.35
N SER A 76 6.90 5.21 -0.27
CA SER A 76 7.14 3.85 -0.72
C SER A 76 7.41 2.94 0.47
N MET A 77 7.16 1.64 0.31
CA MET A 77 7.42 0.66 1.36
C MET A 77 8.81 0.07 1.18
N TYR A 78 9.62 0.16 2.24
CA TYR A 78 10.97 -0.40 2.27
C TYR A 78 11.06 -1.55 3.27
N PRO A 79 11.78 -2.63 2.93
CA PRO A 79 11.99 -3.71 3.87
C PRO A 79 12.87 -3.23 5.02
N ARG A 80 12.58 -3.71 6.22
CA ARG A 80 13.51 -3.60 7.34
C ARG A 80 14.75 -4.46 7.07
N ARG A 81 15.84 -4.16 7.77
CA ARG A 81 17.15 -4.80 7.58
C ARG A 81 17.02 -6.33 7.59
N LYS A 82 17.43 -6.98 6.49
CA LYS A 82 17.35 -8.44 6.27
C LYS A 82 15.92 -9.04 6.33
N LYS A 83 14.89 -8.25 6.01
CA LYS A 83 13.47 -8.66 5.99
C LYS A 83 12.81 -8.49 4.61
N GLN A 84 13.60 -8.44 3.54
CA GLN A 84 13.06 -8.35 2.20
C GLN A 84 12.36 -9.67 1.83
N VAL A 85 11.06 -9.59 1.59
CA VAL A 85 10.21 -10.73 1.19
C VAL A 85 9.81 -10.57 -0.28
N VAL A 86 9.39 -9.37 -0.65
CA VAL A 86 9.06 -9.03 -2.04
C VAL A 86 10.34 -8.62 -2.77
N GLY A 87 10.64 -9.33 -3.87
CA GLY A 87 11.82 -9.10 -4.70
C GLY A 87 11.84 -7.72 -5.38
N GLU A 88 12.94 -7.43 -6.07
CA GLU A 88 13.11 -6.16 -6.78
C GLU A 88 12.05 -5.96 -7.88
N MET A 89 11.47 -4.76 -7.91
CA MET A 89 10.51 -4.37 -8.94
C MET A 89 11.24 -3.59 -10.03
N LYS A 90 11.14 -4.06 -11.29
CA LYS A 90 11.89 -3.51 -12.43
C LYS A 90 11.34 -2.19 -12.98
N ASN A 91 10.13 -1.78 -12.58
CA ASN A 91 9.45 -0.64 -13.17
C ASN A 91 9.64 0.63 -12.33
N ALA A 92 10.30 1.62 -12.92
CA ALA A 92 10.26 2.98 -12.41
C ALA A 92 8.88 3.55 -12.69
N ASP A 93 8.06 3.72 -11.64
CA ASP A 93 6.70 4.27 -11.69
C ASP A 93 6.70 5.77 -12.06
N ARG A 94 7.39 6.19 -13.12
CA ARG A 94 7.42 7.61 -13.51
C ARG A 94 6.03 8.02 -14.00
N TYR A 95 5.61 9.23 -13.64
CA TYR A 95 4.33 9.82 -14.04
C TYR A 95 3.12 8.96 -13.64
N TRP A 96 3.26 8.15 -12.59
CA TRP A 96 2.17 7.33 -12.09
C TRP A 96 0.92 8.15 -11.75
N GLN A 97 1.12 9.41 -11.34
CA GLN A 97 0.06 10.33 -10.93
C GLN A 97 -0.94 10.61 -12.07
N ASP A 98 -0.49 10.57 -13.33
CA ASP A 98 -1.33 10.82 -14.51
C ASP A 98 -2.27 9.65 -14.83
N HIS A 99 -2.09 8.51 -14.15
CA HIS A 99 -2.83 7.27 -14.38
C HIS A 99 -3.73 6.87 -13.20
N TYR A 100 -3.93 7.77 -12.22
CA TYR A 100 -4.80 7.52 -11.07
C TYR A 100 -6.26 7.86 -11.37
N PHE A 101 -7.15 7.12 -10.73
CA PHE A 101 -8.58 7.44 -10.65
C PHE A 101 -8.99 7.52 -9.18
N PHE A 102 -9.99 8.34 -8.90
CA PHE A 102 -10.60 8.42 -7.58
C PHE A 102 -11.81 7.50 -7.51
N MET A 103 -11.98 6.84 -6.37
CA MET A 103 -13.13 5.98 -6.11
C MET A 103 -13.87 6.51 -4.88
N HIS A 104 -15.20 6.47 -4.94
CA HIS A 104 -16.04 6.82 -3.80
C HIS A 104 -15.86 5.80 -2.67
N VAL A 105 -15.62 6.30 -1.45
CA VAL A 105 -15.47 5.46 -0.26
C VAL A 105 -16.85 4.99 0.19
N ASN A 106 -17.11 3.70 0.03
CA ASN A 106 -18.32 3.01 0.48
C ASN A 106 -18.03 1.54 0.83
N GLU A 107 -19.05 0.82 1.25
CA GLU A 107 -18.95 -0.59 1.61
C GLU A 107 -18.31 -1.46 0.50
N LYS A 108 -18.63 -1.21 -0.77
CA LYS A 108 -18.06 -1.97 -1.90
C LYS A 108 -16.56 -1.70 -2.11
N SER A 109 -16.10 -0.50 -1.73
CA SER A 109 -14.68 -0.14 -1.83
C SER A 109 -13.82 -0.60 -0.65
N ILE A 110 -14.37 -0.65 0.57
CA ILE A 110 -13.59 -0.84 1.80
C ILE A 110 -14.13 -1.93 2.75
N GLY A 111 -15.19 -2.65 2.37
CA GLY A 111 -15.67 -3.84 3.09
C GLY A 111 -16.14 -3.56 4.53
N GLY A 112 -16.77 -2.42 4.78
CA GLY A 112 -17.27 -2.04 6.10
C GLY A 112 -16.23 -1.40 7.04
N LEU A 113 -15.01 -1.16 6.58
CA LEU A 113 -13.92 -0.59 7.38
C LEU A 113 -13.93 0.94 7.45
N ALA A 114 -15.11 1.57 7.46
CA ALA A 114 -15.23 3.02 7.43
C ALA A 114 -14.49 3.69 8.61
N ASN A 115 -14.57 3.09 9.80
CA ASN A 115 -13.90 3.60 11.00
C ASN A 115 -12.37 3.46 10.97
N ALA A 116 -11.84 2.57 10.13
CA ALA A 116 -10.41 2.38 9.95
C ALA A 116 -9.90 3.06 8.68
N PHE A 117 -10.74 3.69 7.86
CA PHE A 117 -10.28 4.42 6.70
C PHE A 117 -9.73 5.78 7.13
N TYR A 118 -8.48 6.10 6.74
CA TYR A 118 -7.86 7.39 7.03
C TYR A 118 -7.99 8.31 5.80
N PRO A 119 -8.89 9.31 5.83
CA PRO A 119 -9.24 10.09 4.63
C PRO A 119 -8.36 11.33 4.42
N LEU A 120 -7.60 11.74 5.44
CA LEU A 120 -6.87 13.01 5.44
C LEU A 120 -5.48 12.83 4.85
N TRP A 121 -5.04 13.81 4.05
CA TRP A 121 -3.65 13.90 3.63
C TRP A 121 -2.78 14.18 4.87
N GLY A 122 -2.04 13.17 5.31
CA GLY A 122 -1.31 13.18 6.58
C GLY A 122 0.20 13.25 6.42
N THR A 123 0.88 13.46 7.55
CA THR A 123 2.32 13.26 7.67
C THR A 123 2.55 11.91 8.33
N LEU A 124 3.50 11.13 7.81
CA LEU A 124 3.83 9.83 8.37
C LEU A 124 4.03 9.90 9.89
N ARG A 125 3.18 9.16 10.61
CA ARG A 125 3.37 8.94 12.04
C ARG A 125 4.59 8.05 12.26
N LYS A 126 5.64 8.61 12.84
CA LYS A 126 6.83 7.86 13.25
C LYS A 126 6.48 7.05 14.51
N CYS A 127 6.79 5.76 14.48
CA CYS A 127 6.69 4.84 15.61
C CYS A 127 8.07 4.67 16.22
#